data_AF-A0A836VEW3-F1
#
_entry.id   AF-A0A836VEW3-F1
#
_cell.length_a   1.000
_cell.length_b   1.000
_cell.length_c   1.000
_cell.angle_alpha   90.00
_cell.angle_beta   90.00
_cell.angle_gamma   90.00
#
_symmetry.space_group_name_H-M   'P 1'
#
loop_
_entity.id
_entity.type
_entity.pdbx_description
1 polymer ?
#
loop_
_entity_poly.entity_id
_entity_poly.type
_entity_poly.pdbx_seq_one_letter_code
_entity_poly.pdbx_strand_id
1 'polypeptide(L)'
;MERSYDEIIRLLERLGVSETDRVFKGSDRYLPSASEHVVSDAAAHMIELSRSGEGPLYVAAIGAITNVASAILLDPGITERIVVVWLGGQPTHWPTAKEFNLRQDVPAAQVVLDSGVPFVHIPCATVASHLLTTISELAEYVKPQGDIGRYLFDICQSYQKNQYAWSKEIWDIAVTGWLIDANWVPSTIVPSPILTDQVTWSVDASRHPIRIAHGVRRNAIFGDLFKKMERFAKGELAPSWR
;
A
#
# COMPACT_ATOMS: atom_id res chain seq x y z
N MET A 1 -9.44 -1.38 13.39
CA MET A 1 -8.88 -2.68 12.97
C MET A 1 -9.95 -3.68 12.54
N GLU A 2 -10.98 -3.96 13.34
CA GLU A 2 -12.00 -4.99 13.02
C GLU A 2 -12.63 -4.85 11.62
N ARG A 3 -13.10 -3.65 11.24
CA ARG A 3 -13.70 -3.43 9.91
C ARG A 3 -12.79 -3.79 8.73
N SER A 4 -11.49 -3.54 8.86
CA SER A 4 -10.50 -3.86 7.82
C SER A 4 -10.22 -5.35 7.76
N TYR A 5 -10.11 -6.00 8.93
CA TYR A 5 -9.97 -7.45 9.03
C TYR A 5 -11.15 -8.16 8.38
N ASP A 6 -12.38 -7.79 8.75
CA ASP A 6 -13.60 -8.38 8.18
C ASP A 6 -13.69 -8.18 6.67
N GLU A 7 -13.24 -7.03 6.17
CA GLU A 7 -13.21 -6.76 4.73
C GLU A 7 -12.20 -7.66 3.99
N ILE A 8 -11.03 -7.89 4.56
CA ILE A 8 -10.04 -8.83 3.99
C ILE A 8 -10.65 -10.22 3.89
N ILE A 9 -11.28 -10.71 4.97
CA ILE A 9 -11.94 -12.02 4.96
C ILE A 9 -13.04 -12.09 3.90
N ARG A 10 -13.92 -11.08 3.81
CA ARG A 10 -14.97 -10.99 2.79
C ARG A 10 -14.42 -11.05 1.36
N LEU A 11 -13.25 -10.47 1.10
CA LEU A 11 -12.61 -10.50 -0.21
C LEU A 11 -11.98 -11.86 -0.50
N LEU A 12 -11.32 -12.49 0.48
CA LEU A 12 -10.72 -13.81 0.34
C LEU A 12 -11.77 -14.90 0.06
N GLU A 13 -12.90 -14.86 0.76
CA GLU A 13 -14.04 -15.76 0.51
C GLU A 13 -14.52 -15.68 -0.94
N ARG A 14 -14.61 -14.46 -1.50
CA ARG A 14 -15.03 -14.23 -2.89
C ARG A 14 -14.00 -14.65 -3.92
N LEU A 15 -12.73 -14.68 -3.52
CA LEU A 15 -11.64 -15.22 -4.32
C LEU A 15 -11.53 -16.75 -4.19
N GLY A 16 -12.33 -17.38 -3.33
CA GLY A 16 -12.28 -18.82 -3.08
C GLY A 16 -11.04 -19.25 -2.29
N VAL A 17 -10.46 -18.33 -1.51
CA VAL A 17 -9.32 -18.61 -0.62
C VAL A 17 -9.83 -19.01 0.75
N SER A 18 -9.43 -20.18 1.22
CA SER A 18 -9.91 -20.77 2.49
C SER A 18 -8.96 -20.54 3.67
N GLU A 19 -7.70 -20.24 3.39
CA GLU A 19 -6.58 -20.09 4.31
C GLU A 19 -6.61 -18.71 5.00
N THR A 20 -7.63 -18.48 5.82
CA THR A 20 -7.78 -17.20 6.54
C THR A 20 -6.83 -17.05 7.73
N ASP A 21 -6.13 -18.13 8.11
CA ASP A 21 -5.14 -18.17 9.19
C ASP A 21 -3.89 -17.32 8.91
N ARG A 22 -3.70 -16.84 7.67
CA ARG A 22 -2.64 -15.88 7.32
C ARG A 22 -3.07 -14.42 7.37
N VAL A 23 -4.29 -14.12 7.83
CA VAL A 23 -4.75 -12.74 8.07
C VAL A 23 -4.57 -12.42 9.54
N PHE A 24 -3.64 -11.50 9.83
CA PHE A 24 -3.30 -11.12 11.20
C PHE A 24 -3.88 -9.77 11.58
N LYS A 25 -4.34 -9.64 12.82
CA LYS A 25 -4.77 -8.34 13.34
C LYS A 25 -3.55 -7.44 13.57
N GLY A 26 -3.56 -6.28 12.91
CA GLY A 26 -2.58 -5.21 13.13
C GLY A 26 -2.90 -4.33 14.34
N SER A 27 -2.06 -3.33 14.56
CA SER A 27 -2.14 -2.37 15.67
C SER A 27 -3.49 -1.67 15.74
N ASP A 28 -4.11 -1.66 16.92
CA ASP A 28 -5.42 -1.04 17.18
C ASP A 28 -5.36 0.48 17.37
N ARG A 29 -4.14 1.02 17.52
CA ARG A 29 -3.81 2.42 17.71
C ARG A 29 -2.50 2.77 17.00
N TYR A 30 -2.28 4.06 16.80
CA TYR A 30 -1.04 4.61 16.25
C TYR A 30 0.11 4.57 17.28
N LEU A 31 1.34 4.81 16.82
CA LEU A 31 2.47 4.94 17.73
C LEU A 31 2.28 6.12 18.69
N PRO A 32 2.55 5.96 20.00
CA PRO A 32 2.56 7.07 20.94
C PRO A 32 3.67 8.09 20.65
N SER A 33 4.84 7.59 20.22
CA SER A 33 6.03 8.36 19.89
C SER A 33 6.94 7.57 18.94
N ALA A 34 7.95 8.21 18.36
CA ALA A 34 8.90 7.56 17.44
C ALA A 34 9.85 6.57 18.14
N SER A 35 9.78 6.44 19.47
CA SER A 35 10.58 5.52 20.27
C SER A 35 9.78 4.37 20.88
N GLU A 36 8.45 4.37 20.72
CA GLU A 36 7.54 3.41 21.32
C GLU A 36 6.80 2.62 20.24
N HIS A 37 6.76 1.30 20.37
CA HIS A 37 6.06 0.42 19.42
C HIS A 37 4.65 0.05 19.93
N VAL A 38 3.80 -0.40 19.01
CA VAL A 38 2.52 -1.02 19.35
C VAL A 38 2.62 -2.51 19.02
N VAL A 39 2.44 -3.35 20.04
CA VAL A 39 2.43 -4.81 19.86
C VAL A 39 1.18 -5.22 19.07
N SER A 40 1.37 -6.01 18.01
CA SER A 40 0.30 -6.62 17.23
C SER A 40 0.75 -7.94 16.62
N ASP A 41 -0.20 -8.84 16.36
CA ASP A 41 0.08 -10.13 15.72
C ASP A 41 0.67 -9.93 14.33
N ALA A 42 0.20 -8.92 13.59
CA ALA A 42 0.74 -8.59 12.27
C ALA A 42 2.22 -8.16 12.31
N ALA A 43 2.62 -7.35 13.30
CA ALA A 43 4.02 -6.94 13.44
C ALA A 43 4.92 -8.12 13.86
N ALA A 44 4.46 -8.94 14.81
CA ALA A 44 5.19 -10.14 15.23
C ALA A 44 5.36 -11.14 14.08
N HIS A 45 4.29 -11.42 13.33
CA HIS A 45 4.33 -12.31 12.18
C HIS A 45 5.23 -11.76 11.05
N MET A 46 5.24 -10.45 10.81
CA MET A 46 6.15 -9.83 9.85
C MET A 46 7.63 -10.06 10.22
N ILE A 47 7.97 -9.93 11.50
CA ILE A 47 9.33 -10.22 12.00
C ILE A 47 9.67 -11.69 11.77
N GLU A 48 8.77 -12.61 12.12
CA GLU A 48 8.97 -14.05 11.93
C GLU A 48 9.16 -14.40 10.45
N LEU A 49 8.27 -13.93 9.58
CA LEU A 49 8.31 -14.19 8.15
C LEU A 49 9.58 -13.63 7.50
N SER A 50 10.09 -12.48 7.97
CA SER A 50 11.34 -11.93 7.46
C SER A 50 12.58 -12.80 7.75
N ARG A 51 12.49 -13.79 8.65
CA ARG A 51 13.59 -14.72 8.99
C ARG A 51 13.62 -15.97 8.11
N SER A 52 12.52 -16.33 7.46
CA SER A 52 12.34 -17.66 6.85
C SER A 52 12.56 -17.72 5.33
N GLY A 53 12.76 -16.58 4.66
CA GLY A 53 12.92 -16.50 3.20
C GLY A 53 14.37 -16.64 2.70
N GLU A 54 14.54 -17.04 1.44
CA GLU A 54 15.83 -17.05 0.71
C GLU A 54 16.25 -15.65 0.23
N GLY A 55 15.42 -14.64 0.44
CA GLY A 55 15.64 -13.24 0.04
C GLY A 55 14.82 -12.29 0.90
N PRO A 56 14.88 -10.97 0.64
CA PRO A 56 14.18 -10.00 1.45
C PRO A 56 12.66 -10.14 1.30
N LEU A 57 11.95 -10.02 2.42
CA LEU A 57 10.49 -9.97 2.43
C LEU A 57 10.03 -8.59 1.94
N TYR A 58 9.25 -8.55 0.86
CA TYR A 58 8.62 -7.33 0.38
C TYR A 58 7.34 -7.05 1.16
N VAL A 59 7.27 -5.89 1.81
CA VAL A 59 6.13 -5.43 2.59
C VAL A 59 5.37 -4.37 1.80
N ALA A 60 4.20 -4.75 1.29
CA ALA A 60 3.26 -3.86 0.61
C ALA A 60 2.40 -3.11 1.65
N ALA A 61 2.73 -1.85 1.94
CA ALA A 61 2.00 -1.04 2.89
C ALA A 61 1.05 -0.07 2.16
N ILE A 62 -0.26 -0.23 2.39
CA ILE A 62 -1.33 0.57 1.75
C ILE A 62 -2.21 1.33 2.77
N GLY A 63 -1.74 1.42 4.02
CA GLY A 63 -2.40 2.14 5.10
C GLY A 63 -1.41 2.95 5.95
N ALA A 64 -1.85 3.40 7.13
CA ALA A 64 -0.93 3.91 8.15
C ALA A 64 0.17 2.86 8.44
N ILE A 65 1.43 3.32 8.52
CA ILE A 65 2.60 2.43 8.51
C ILE A 65 2.98 1.91 9.92
N THR A 66 2.04 1.94 10.86
CA THR A 66 2.23 1.62 12.28
C THR A 66 2.80 0.22 12.52
N ASN A 67 2.31 -0.81 11.81
CA ASN A 67 2.79 -2.19 12.00
C ASN A 67 4.25 -2.35 11.55
N VAL A 68 4.63 -1.72 10.43
CA VAL A 68 6.01 -1.76 9.93
C VAL A 68 6.95 -1.01 10.87
N ALA A 69 6.56 0.18 11.32
CA ALA A 69 7.33 0.94 12.29
C ALA A 69 7.47 0.18 13.62
N SER A 70 6.40 -0.44 14.11
CA SER A 70 6.43 -1.28 15.32
C SER A 70 7.35 -2.48 15.14
N ALA A 71 7.35 -3.13 13.97
CA ALA A 71 8.24 -4.24 13.68
C ALA A 71 9.73 -3.81 13.68
N ILE A 72 10.05 -2.65 13.10
CA ILE A 72 11.40 -2.06 13.11
C ILE A 72 11.84 -1.71 14.54
N LEU A 73 10.96 -1.12 15.35
CA LEU A 73 11.29 -0.79 16.74
C LEU A 73 11.48 -2.03 17.61
N LEU A 74 10.71 -3.10 17.36
CA LEU A 74 10.81 -4.38 18.07
C LEU A 74 12.06 -5.17 17.68
N ASP A 75 12.41 -5.18 16.40
CA ASP A 75 13.57 -5.89 15.85
C ASP A 75 14.28 -4.99 14.82
N PRO A 76 15.20 -4.10 15.26
CA PRO A 76 15.88 -3.17 14.36
C PRO A 76 16.63 -3.84 13.21
N GLY A 77 17.08 -5.09 13.38
CA GLY A 77 17.72 -5.89 12.33
C GLY A 77 16.76 -6.40 11.25
N ILE A 78 15.45 -6.13 11.36
CA ILE A 78 14.49 -6.42 10.29
C ILE A 78 14.77 -5.59 9.04
N THR A 79 15.37 -4.40 9.18
CA THR A 79 15.68 -3.48 8.08
C THR A 79 16.59 -4.09 7.02
N GLU A 80 17.42 -5.07 7.40
CA GLU A 80 18.29 -5.83 6.49
C GLU A 80 17.56 -6.97 5.76
N ARG A 81 16.35 -7.33 6.21
CA ARG A 81 15.59 -8.49 5.76
C ARG A 81 14.31 -8.14 5.00
N ILE A 82 13.94 -6.85 4.94
CA ILE A 82 12.71 -6.42 4.28
C ILE A 82 12.96 -5.31 3.26
N VAL A 83 12.07 -5.24 2.28
CA VAL A 83 11.90 -4.07 1.40
C VAL A 83 10.49 -3.55 1.60
N VAL A 84 10.35 -2.27 1.93
CA VAL A 84 9.04 -1.67 2.19
C VAL A 84 8.62 -0.83 0.98
N VAL A 85 7.44 -1.13 0.43
CA VAL A 85 6.80 -0.35 -0.63
C VAL A 85 5.54 0.27 -0.06
N TRP A 86 5.53 1.60 0.10
CA TRP A 86 4.48 2.30 0.83
C TRP A 86 3.78 3.36 0.00
N LEU A 87 2.46 3.28 -0.02
CA LEU A 87 1.59 4.39 -0.42
C LEU A 87 1.30 5.28 0.79
N GLY A 88 1.87 6.47 0.78
CA GLY A 88 1.58 7.47 1.81
C GLY A 88 2.30 8.77 1.54
N GLY A 89 1.82 9.85 2.16
CA GLY A 89 2.48 11.16 2.03
C GLY A 89 2.33 11.80 0.65
N GLN A 90 3.02 12.91 0.47
CA GLN A 90 3.04 13.69 -0.77
C GLN A 90 4.45 13.74 -1.35
N PRO A 91 4.63 14.13 -2.63
CA PRO A 91 5.96 14.33 -3.19
C PRO A 91 6.77 15.30 -2.32
N THR A 92 8.10 15.14 -2.28
CA THR A 92 8.97 15.94 -1.41
C THR A 92 8.96 17.43 -1.75
N HIS A 93 8.61 17.78 -2.99
CA HIS A 93 8.43 19.16 -3.45
C HIS A 93 7.01 19.72 -3.21
N TRP A 94 6.09 18.93 -2.65
CA TRP A 94 4.73 19.37 -2.35
C TRP A 94 4.71 20.25 -1.09
N PRO A 95 3.80 21.24 -0.97
CA PRO A 95 3.80 22.19 0.15
C PRO A 95 3.67 21.56 1.55
N THR A 96 3.14 20.34 1.64
CA THR A 96 3.02 19.59 2.89
C THR A 96 3.22 18.10 2.63
N ALA A 97 3.56 17.32 3.66
CA ALA A 97 3.53 15.87 3.62
C ALA A 97 2.13 15.30 3.95
N LYS A 98 1.13 16.15 4.17
CA LYS A 98 -0.20 15.75 4.66
C LYS A 98 -0.95 14.95 3.59
N GLU A 99 -1.12 13.67 3.88
CA GLU A 99 -1.86 12.68 3.12
C GLU A 99 -2.53 11.73 4.13
N PHE A 100 -3.60 11.03 3.73
CA PHE A 100 -4.44 10.24 4.64
C PHE A 100 -3.65 9.22 5.47
N ASN A 101 -2.85 8.35 4.85
CA ASN A 101 -2.09 7.32 5.55
C ASN A 101 -0.97 7.90 6.41
N LEU A 102 -0.20 8.87 5.87
CA LEU A 102 0.93 9.46 6.59
C LEU A 102 0.47 10.27 7.81
N ARG A 103 -0.55 11.12 7.65
CA ARG A 103 -1.00 12.02 8.73
C ARG A 103 -1.65 11.28 9.90
N GLN A 104 -2.11 10.04 9.68
CA GLN A 104 -2.71 9.22 10.73
C GLN A 104 -1.67 8.82 11.79
N ASP A 105 -0.45 8.49 11.37
CA ASP A 105 0.62 8.05 12.26
C ASP A 105 1.97 8.67 11.83
N VAL A 106 2.13 9.95 12.17
CA VAL A 106 3.35 10.71 11.88
C VAL A 106 4.58 10.09 12.54
N PRO A 107 4.53 9.65 13.82
CA PRO A 107 5.68 8.98 14.44
C PRO A 107 6.07 7.68 13.72
N ALA A 108 5.11 6.85 13.27
CA ALA A 108 5.43 5.67 12.48
C ALA A 108 6.12 6.00 11.16
N ALA A 109 5.64 7.03 10.46
CA ALA A 109 6.27 7.48 9.22
C ALA A 109 7.70 8.00 9.46
N GLN A 110 7.93 8.74 10.56
CA GLN A 110 9.27 9.17 10.98
C GLN A 110 10.20 7.98 11.22
N VAL A 111 9.77 7.00 12.02
CA VAL A 111 10.54 5.77 12.29
C VAL A 111 10.98 5.09 10.99
N VAL A 112 10.07 4.88 10.04
CA VAL A 112 10.40 4.19 8.79
C VAL A 112 11.38 5.01 7.94
N LEU A 113 11.13 6.32 7.79
CA LEU A 113 12.00 7.21 7.01
C LEU A 113 13.40 7.36 7.62
N ASP A 114 13.54 7.22 8.94
CA ASP A 114 14.82 7.30 9.65
C ASP A 114 15.54 5.95 9.77
N SER A 115 14.84 4.83 9.55
CA SER A 115 15.34 3.48 9.86
C SER A 115 16.46 2.94 8.96
N GLY A 116 16.64 3.49 7.75
CA GLY A 116 17.56 2.92 6.76
C GLY A 116 17.03 1.69 6.02
N VAL A 117 15.77 1.28 6.25
CA VAL A 117 15.15 0.17 5.50
C VAL A 117 15.15 0.46 4.00
N PRO A 118 15.42 -0.53 3.12
CA PRO A 118 15.17 -0.38 1.70
C PRO A 118 13.72 0.03 1.44
N PHE A 119 13.53 1.26 0.94
CA PHE A 119 12.23 1.90 0.92
C PHE A 119 11.85 2.43 -0.46
N VAL A 120 10.62 2.15 -0.87
CA VAL A 120 9.97 2.69 -2.06
C VAL A 120 8.76 3.51 -1.61
N HIS A 121 8.91 4.82 -1.70
CA HIS A 121 7.87 5.79 -1.39
C HIS A 121 7.01 6.07 -2.63
N ILE A 122 5.72 5.78 -2.55
CA ILE A 122 4.73 6.15 -3.56
C ILE A 122 3.87 7.28 -3.00
N PRO A 123 4.13 8.55 -3.38
CA PRO A 123 3.33 9.68 -2.91
C PRO A 123 1.98 9.79 -3.62
N CYS A 124 1.02 10.50 -3.03
CA CYS A 124 -0.33 10.61 -3.58
C CYS A 124 -0.46 11.71 -4.64
N ALA A 125 -0.24 12.98 -4.30
CA ALA A 125 -0.37 14.08 -5.25
C ALA A 125 0.59 13.89 -6.43
N THR A 126 0.10 14.19 -7.64
CA THR A 126 0.81 14.11 -8.93
C THR A 126 1.34 12.73 -9.33
N VAL A 127 1.20 11.72 -8.48
CA VAL A 127 1.64 10.34 -8.71
C VAL A 127 0.45 9.39 -8.54
N ALA A 128 0.16 8.85 -7.34
CA ALA A 128 -0.94 7.89 -7.18
C ALA A 128 -2.32 8.51 -7.53
N SER A 129 -2.47 9.83 -7.41
CA SER A 129 -3.67 10.56 -7.84
C SER A 129 -4.00 10.43 -9.33
N HIS A 130 -3.06 9.98 -10.17
CA HIS A 130 -3.34 9.70 -11.58
C HIS A 130 -3.90 8.28 -11.82
N LEU A 131 -4.02 7.43 -10.79
CA LEU A 131 -4.71 6.14 -10.88
C LEU A 131 -6.23 6.31 -10.81
N LEU A 132 -6.77 7.00 -11.81
CA LEU A 132 -8.20 7.29 -11.94
C LEU A 132 -8.90 6.19 -12.74
N THR A 133 -10.13 5.87 -12.36
CA THR A 133 -11.05 5.05 -13.16
C THR A 133 -12.44 5.69 -13.16
N THR A 134 -13.23 5.33 -14.16
CA THR A 134 -14.64 5.74 -14.24
C THR A 134 -15.56 4.58 -13.92
N ILE A 135 -16.80 4.89 -13.53
CA ILE A 135 -17.83 3.86 -13.35
C ILE A 135 -18.13 3.14 -14.67
N SER A 136 -18.02 3.82 -15.81
CA SER A 136 -18.17 3.19 -17.13
C SER A 136 -17.12 2.12 -17.39
N GLU A 137 -15.84 2.39 -17.09
CA GLU A 137 -14.78 1.39 -17.22
C GLU A 137 -14.99 0.21 -16.27
N LEU A 138 -15.38 0.47 -15.01
CA LEU A 138 -15.63 -0.61 -14.05
C LEU A 138 -16.87 -1.43 -14.42
N ALA A 139 -17.91 -0.80 -14.97
CA ALA A 139 -19.11 -1.51 -15.44
C ALA A 139 -18.80 -2.48 -16.57
N GLU A 140 -17.89 -2.12 -17.46
CA GLU A 140 -17.48 -2.94 -18.60
C GLU A 140 -16.49 -4.03 -18.18
N TYR A 141 -15.42 -3.67 -17.47
CA TYR A 141 -14.28 -4.57 -17.29
C TYR A 141 -14.22 -5.29 -15.94
N VAL A 142 -14.93 -4.79 -14.92
CA VAL A 142 -14.86 -5.34 -13.56
C VAL A 142 -16.17 -6.00 -13.15
N LYS A 143 -17.31 -5.30 -13.30
CA LYS A 143 -18.64 -5.80 -12.89
C LYS A 143 -19.01 -7.18 -13.46
N PRO A 144 -18.68 -7.54 -14.72
CA PRO A 144 -19.05 -8.85 -15.27
C PRO A 144 -18.20 -10.01 -14.73
N GLN A 145 -17.10 -9.72 -14.03
CA GLN A 145 -16.08 -10.72 -13.65
C GLN A 145 -16.43 -11.45 -12.34
N GLY A 146 -17.58 -12.12 -12.33
CA GLY A 146 -18.03 -12.93 -11.21
C GLY A 146 -18.46 -12.12 -9.96
N ASP A 147 -18.55 -12.79 -8.82
CA ASP A 147 -19.03 -12.17 -7.57
C ASP A 147 -18.09 -11.07 -7.07
N ILE A 148 -16.78 -11.33 -7.09
CA ILE A 148 -15.77 -10.34 -6.70
C ILE A 148 -15.83 -9.08 -7.58
N GLY A 149 -16.00 -9.24 -8.90
CA GLY A 149 -16.12 -8.12 -9.83
C GLY A 149 -17.36 -7.26 -9.55
N ARG A 150 -18.51 -7.90 -9.32
CA ARG A 150 -19.75 -7.20 -8.95
C ARG A 150 -19.60 -6.46 -7.62
N TYR A 151 -19.03 -7.11 -6.61
CA TYR A 151 -18.83 -6.52 -5.29
C TYR A 151 -17.97 -5.25 -5.33
N LEU A 152 -16.83 -5.30 -6.02
CA LEU A 152 -15.93 -4.16 -6.16
C LEU A 152 -16.59 -3.01 -6.95
N PHE A 153 -17.35 -3.33 -8.00
CA PHE A 153 -18.12 -2.34 -8.76
C PHE A 153 -19.15 -1.64 -7.86
N ASP A 154 -19.95 -2.39 -7.11
CA ASP A 154 -21.03 -1.84 -6.27
C ASP A 154 -20.47 -0.93 -5.17
N ILE A 155 -19.36 -1.34 -4.54
CA ILE A 155 -18.64 -0.49 -3.58
C ILE A 155 -18.22 0.82 -4.25
N CYS A 156 -17.53 0.76 -5.38
CA CYS A 156 -17.02 1.95 -6.06
C CYS A 156 -18.16 2.88 -6.50
N GLN A 157 -19.25 2.32 -7.03
CA GLN A 157 -20.43 3.07 -7.46
C GLN A 157 -21.08 3.82 -6.30
N SER A 158 -21.06 3.24 -5.09
CA SER A 158 -21.71 3.81 -3.91
C SER A 158 -21.01 5.06 -3.34
N TYR A 159 -19.75 5.32 -3.70
CA TYR A 159 -18.99 6.47 -3.18
C TYR A 159 -19.56 7.83 -3.58
N GLN A 160 -20.23 7.92 -4.72
CA GLN A 160 -20.76 9.18 -5.22
C GLN A 160 -22.10 8.98 -5.92
N LYS A 161 -23.11 9.75 -5.49
CA LYS A 161 -24.46 9.69 -6.05
C LYS A 161 -24.52 10.28 -7.46
N ASN A 162 -23.86 11.41 -7.70
CA ASN A 162 -23.78 12.03 -9.02
C ASN A 162 -22.45 11.72 -9.70
N GLN A 163 -22.52 10.87 -10.73
CA GLN A 163 -21.34 10.36 -11.43
C GLN A 163 -20.97 11.16 -12.69
N TYR A 164 -21.70 12.25 -12.99
CA TYR A 164 -21.40 13.11 -14.14
C TYR A 164 -20.02 13.75 -14.00
N ALA A 165 -19.14 13.52 -14.99
CA ALA A 165 -17.74 13.95 -14.99
C ALA A 165 -16.94 13.51 -13.75
N TRP A 166 -17.39 12.44 -13.08
CA TRP A 166 -16.73 11.91 -11.89
C TRP A 166 -15.79 10.76 -12.26
N SER A 167 -14.62 10.76 -11.63
CA SER A 167 -13.68 9.65 -11.65
C SER A 167 -13.27 9.35 -10.21
N LYS A 168 -12.90 8.10 -9.98
CA LYS A 168 -12.45 7.62 -8.68
C LYS A 168 -10.99 7.24 -8.76
N GLU A 169 -10.20 7.77 -7.85
CA GLU A 169 -8.84 7.31 -7.63
C GLU A 169 -8.85 5.97 -6.89
N ILE A 170 -8.03 5.03 -7.36
CA ILE A 170 -7.73 3.77 -6.69
C ILE A 170 -6.22 3.77 -6.43
N TRP A 171 -5.78 4.38 -5.33
CA TRP A 171 -4.35 4.63 -5.08
C TRP A 171 -3.56 3.37 -4.73
N ASP A 172 -4.15 2.51 -3.92
CA ASP A 172 -3.46 1.37 -3.27
C ASP A 172 -2.86 0.38 -4.29
N ILE A 173 -3.47 0.26 -5.47
CA ILE A 173 -2.95 -0.61 -6.54
C ILE A 173 -1.65 -0.08 -7.17
N ALA A 174 -1.19 1.13 -6.82
CA ALA A 174 0.14 1.61 -7.19
C ALA A 174 1.24 0.74 -6.56
N VAL A 175 1.08 0.35 -5.30
CA VAL A 175 2.04 -0.50 -4.58
C VAL A 175 2.14 -1.86 -5.27
N THR A 176 1.01 -2.49 -5.53
CA THR A 176 0.94 -3.75 -6.29
C THR A 176 1.48 -3.59 -7.70
N GLY A 177 1.21 -2.48 -8.38
CA GLY A 177 1.73 -2.16 -9.70
C GLY A 177 3.25 -2.10 -9.74
N TRP A 178 3.88 -1.44 -8.76
CA TRP A 178 5.34 -1.38 -8.64
C TRP A 178 5.95 -2.78 -8.37
N LEU A 179 5.30 -3.60 -7.54
CA LEU A 179 5.75 -4.96 -7.24
C LEU A 179 5.66 -5.89 -8.45
N ILE A 180 4.67 -5.70 -9.33
CA ILE A 180 4.54 -6.47 -10.58
C ILE A 180 5.58 -6.02 -11.60
N ASP A 181 5.69 -4.70 -11.84
CA ASP A 181 6.67 -4.11 -12.74
C ASP A 181 6.99 -2.68 -12.29
N ALA A 182 8.20 -2.48 -11.78
CA ALA A 182 8.66 -1.18 -11.30
C ALA A 182 8.63 -0.08 -12.39
N ASN A 183 8.61 -0.44 -13.69
CA ASN A 183 8.46 0.54 -14.77
C ASN A 183 7.05 1.14 -14.84
N TRP A 184 6.05 0.51 -14.24
CA TRP A 184 4.69 1.04 -14.17
C TRP A 184 4.58 2.18 -13.17
N VAL A 185 5.50 2.27 -12.20
CA VAL A 185 5.56 3.34 -11.21
C VAL A 185 7.00 3.86 -11.20
N PRO A 186 7.41 4.63 -12.23
CA PRO A 186 8.79 5.09 -12.36
C PRO A 186 9.22 5.90 -11.13
N SER A 187 10.44 5.62 -10.68
CA SER A 187 10.99 6.15 -9.44
C SER A 187 12.47 6.46 -9.56
N THR A 188 12.94 7.40 -8.74
CA THR A 188 14.35 7.81 -8.65
C THR A 188 14.91 7.54 -7.27
N ILE A 189 16.19 7.21 -7.21
CA ILE A 189 16.91 7.13 -5.94
C ILE A 189 17.27 8.55 -5.49
N VAL A 190 16.89 8.89 -4.26
CA VAL A 190 17.17 10.17 -3.61
C VAL A 190 17.52 9.95 -2.14
N PRO A 191 18.18 10.89 -1.45
CA PRO A 191 18.33 10.85 0.00
C PRO A 191 16.95 10.80 0.69
N SER A 192 16.82 9.99 1.75
CA SER A 192 15.60 9.89 2.55
C SER A 192 15.21 11.27 3.12
N PRO A 193 13.99 11.78 2.88
CA PRO A 193 13.56 13.06 3.42
C PRO A 193 13.37 12.98 4.94
N ILE A 194 13.39 14.13 5.59
CA ILE A 194 13.06 14.28 7.00
C ILE A 194 11.59 14.69 7.08
N LEU A 195 10.78 13.88 7.76
CA LEU A 195 9.39 14.23 8.09
C LEU A 195 9.37 15.01 9.41
N THR A 196 9.01 16.29 9.36
CA THR A 196 8.93 17.13 10.57
C THR A 196 7.60 16.93 11.30
N ASP A 197 7.56 17.32 12.58
CA ASP A 197 6.34 17.28 13.41
C ASP A 197 5.21 18.16 12.86
N GLN A 198 5.53 19.13 12.00
CA GLN A 198 4.55 19.98 11.31
C GLN A 198 3.96 19.31 10.05
N VAL A 199 4.34 18.04 9.79
CA VAL A 199 3.92 17.24 8.64
C VAL A 199 4.32 17.91 7.33
N THR A 200 5.59 18.32 7.27
CA THR A 200 6.27 18.90 6.10
C THR A 200 7.57 18.17 5.84
N TRP A 201 8.10 18.31 4.63
CA TRP A 201 9.37 17.72 4.24
C TRP A 201 10.52 18.68 4.53
N SER A 202 11.59 18.15 5.11
CA SER A 202 12.92 18.74 5.12
C SER A 202 13.90 17.78 4.42
N VAL A 203 15.07 18.28 4.02
CA VAL A 203 16.05 17.53 3.23
C VAL A 203 17.43 17.60 3.85
N ASP A 204 18.13 16.47 3.78
CA ASP A 204 19.55 16.36 4.10
C ASP A 204 20.18 15.38 3.09
N ALA A 205 21.13 15.88 2.31
CA ALA A 205 21.75 15.12 1.23
C ALA A 205 22.65 13.98 1.72
N SER A 206 23.00 13.95 3.00
CA SER A 206 23.83 12.91 3.62
C SER A 206 23.04 11.67 4.06
N ARG A 207 21.71 11.74 4.05
CA ARG A 207 20.84 10.64 4.50
C ARG A 207 20.89 9.45 3.54
N HIS A 208 20.60 8.27 4.08
CA HIS A 208 20.56 7.01 3.34
C HIS A 208 19.60 7.09 2.14
N PRO A 209 19.88 6.38 1.04
CA PRO A 209 19.08 6.45 -0.17
C PRO A 209 17.74 5.71 -0.02
N ILE A 210 16.69 6.26 -0.62
CA ILE A 210 15.39 5.62 -0.84
C ILE A 210 14.96 5.80 -2.30
N ARG A 211 13.96 5.05 -2.75
CA ARG A 211 13.28 5.33 -4.01
C ARG A 211 12.03 6.17 -3.76
N ILE A 212 11.85 7.25 -4.52
CA ILE A 212 10.59 8.00 -4.55
C ILE A 212 10.01 7.93 -5.96
N ALA A 213 8.75 7.48 -6.06
CA ALA A 213 8.02 7.47 -7.30
C ALA A 213 7.67 8.90 -7.75
N HIS A 214 7.78 9.15 -9.05
CA HIS A 214 7.51 10.46 -9.66
C HIS A 214 6.51 10.36 -10.82
N GLY A 215 5.83 9.22 -10.95
CA GLY A 215 4.77 9.01 -11.93
C GLY A 215 4.13 7.64 -11.79
N VAL A 216 3.03 7.43 -12.52
CA VAL A 216 2.33 6.15 -12.59
C VAL A 216 1.75 5.92 -13.99
N ARG A 217 1.91 4.70 -14.48
CA ARG A 217 1.38 4.24 -15.78
C ARG A 217 0.01 3.60 -15.54
N ARG A 218 -0.99 4.46 -15.33
CA ARG A 218 -2.38 4.08 -15.05
C ARG A 218 -2.88 2.94 -15.94
N ASN A 219 -2.70 3.06 -17.25
CA ASN A 219 -3.24 2.09 -18.22
C ASN A 219 -2.59 0.71 -18.10
N ALA A 220 -1.30 0.63 -17.76
CA ALA A 220 -0.63 -0.66 -17.57
C ALA A 220 -1.20 -1.39 -16.35
N ILE A 221 -1.37 -0.65 -15.24
CA ILE A 221 -1.90 -1.19 -13.98
C ILE A 221 -3.36 -1.62 -14.12
N PHE A 222 -4.23 -0.74 -14.64
CA PHE A 222 -5.65 -1.11 -14.84
C PHE A 222 -5.82 -2.19 -15.91
N GLY A 223 -5.05 -2.14 -17.00
CA GLY A 223 -5.09 -3.18 -18.03
C GLY A 223 -4.72 -4.56 -17.49
N ASP A 224 -3.68 -4.64 -16.66
CA ASP A 224 -3.31 -5.88 -15.97
C ASP A 224 -4.39 -6.35 -14.98
N LEU A 225 -4.93 -5.43 -14.16
CA LEU A 225 -6.03 -5.74 -13.25
C LEU A 225 -7.24 -6.30 -13.98
N PHE A 226 -7.72 -5.63 -15.04
CA PHE A 226 -8.88 -6.05 -15.82
C PHE A 226 -8.66 -7.44 -16.45
N LYS A 227 -7.46 -7.67 -17.01
CA LYS A 227 -7.10 -8.97 -17.58
C LYS A 227 -7.04 -10.07 -16.53
N LYS A 228 -6.52 -9.80 -15.33
CA LYS A 228 -6.50 -10.77 -14.22
C LYS A 228 -7.90 -11.10 -13.73
N MET A 229 -8.77 -10.11 -13.60
CA MET A 229 -10.18 -10.30 -13.23
C MET A 229 -10.92 -11.17 -14.25
N GLU A 230 -10.74 -10.90 -15.55
CA GLU A 230 -11.31 -11.70 -16.63
C GLU A 230 -10.81 -13.16 -16.59
N ARG A 231 -9.48 -13.35 -16.47
CA ARG A 231 -8.88 -14.68 -16.41
C ARG A 231 -9.33 -15.46 -15.17
N PHE A 232 -9.45 -14.78 -14.03
CA PHE A 232 -9.97 -15.39 -12.80
C PHE A 232 -11.42 -15.85 -13.00
N ALA A 233 -12.29 -15.00 -13.58
CA ALA A 233 -13.67 -15.36 -13.87
C ALA A 233 -13.80 -16.55 -14.86
N LYS A 234 -12.85 -16.73 -15.77
CA LYS A 234 -12.76 -17.87 -16.69
C LYS A 234 -12.11 -19.12 -16.09
N GLY A 235 -11.58 -19.06 -14.87
CA GLY A 235 -10.82 -20.15 -14.25
C GLY A 235 -9.40 -20.34 -14.80
N GLU A 236 -8.89 -19.37 -15.56
CA GLU A 236 -7.53 -19.35 -16.15
C GLU A 236 -6.46 -18.75 -15.22
N LEU A 237 -6.90 -18.23 -14.08
CA LEU A 237 -6.08 -17.70 -13.01
C LEU A 237 -6.69 -18.15 -11.69
N ALA A 238 -5.92 -18.84 -10.87
CA ALA A 238 -6.26 -19.11 -9.48
C ALA A 238 -5.50 -18.15 -8.56
N PRO A 239 -6.04 -17.78 -7.39
CA PRO A 239 -5.27 -17.09 -6.37
C PRO A 239 -4.02 -17.91 -6.04
N SER A 240 -2.85 -17.27 -6.11
CA SER A 240 -1.61 -17.88 -5.66
C SER A 240 -1.42 -17.53 -4.19
N TRP A 241 -1.72 -18.50 -3.33
CA TRP A 241 -1.59 -18.43 -1.87
C TRP A 241 -0.47 -19.37 -1.38
N ARG A 242 0.68 -19.33 -2.04
CA ARG A 242 1.87 -20.09 -1.64
C ARG A 242 2.76 -19.24 -0.75
#